data_AF-A0AAN0M0S2-F1
#
_entry.id   AF-A0AAN0M0S2-F1
#
_cell.length_a   1.000
_cell.length_b   1.000
_cell.length_c   1.000
_cell.angle_alpha   90.00
_cell.angle_beta   90.00
_cell.angle_gamma   90.00
#
_symmetry.space_group_name_H-M   'P 1'
#
loop_
_entity.id
_entity.type
_entity.pdbx_description
1 polymer ?
#
loop_
_entity_poly.entity_id
_entity_poly.type
_entity_poly.pdbx_seq_one_letter_code
_entity_poly.pdbx_strand_id
1 'polypeptide(L)' 'MEKAYESAGYHRKQIGVNHLAFGVTTPHDVDCIRQALSGFVDELYADAYPHAKRTGCVHLLFEDPDRIKLEVVALES' A
#
# COMPACT_ATOMS: atom_id res chain seq x y z
N MET A 1 22.57 1.52 8.29
CA MET A 1 22.14 2.02 6.97
C MET A 1 23.36 2.52 6.22
N GLU A 2 23.52 2.12 4.96
CA GLU A 2 24.70 2.43 4.15
C GLU A 2 24.56 3.81 3.52
N LYS A 3 25.39 4.78 3.94
CA LYS A 3 25.38 6.20 3.51
C LYS A 3 25.43 6.42 1.99
N ALA A 4 25.91 5.43 1.23
CA ALA A 4 26.08 5.55 -0.22
C ALA A 4 24.77 5.63 -1.01
N TYR A 5 23.63 5.29 -0.40
CA TYR A 5 22.32 5.27 -1.07
C TYR A 5 21.41 6.47 -0.74
N GLU A 6 21.86 7.39 0.13
CA GLU A 6 21.08 8.57 0.52
C GLU A 6 20.84 9.56 -0.65
N SER A 7 21.77 9.64 -1.62
CA SER A 7 21.73 10.65 -2.70
C SER A 7 21.01 10.19 -3.97
N ALA A 8 20.83 8.89 -4.17
CA ALA A 8 20.03 8.32 -5.26
C ALA A 8 18.62 8.01 -4.73
N GLY A 9 17.94 9.05 -4.22
CA GLY A 9 16.66 8.90 -3.54
C GLY A 9 15.63 8.22 -4.44
N TYR A 10 15.11 7.07 -4.01
CA TYR A 10 13.98 6.43 -4.66
C TYR A 10 12.79 7.39 -4.68
N HIS A 11 12.15 7.50 -5.84
CA HIS A 11 10.88 8.17 -5.97
C HIS A 11 9.99 7.36 -6.91
N ARG A 12 8.88 6.81 -6.41
CA ARG A 12 7.96 5.91 -7.15
C ARG A 12 7.41 6.43 -8.50
N LYS A 13 7.61 7.71 -8.82
CA LYS A 13 7.27 8.32 -10.13
C LYS A 13 8.41 8.32 -11.14
N GLN A 14 9.61 7.87 -10.76
CA GLN A 14 10.75 7.68 -11.66
C GLN A 14 10.72 6.27 -12.26
N ILE A 15 11.64 5.99 -13.19
CA ILE A 15 11.84 4.67 -13.77
C ILE A 15 12.19 3.68 -12.65
N GLY A 16 11.46 2.58 -12.56
CA GLY A 16 11.65 1.57 -11.51
C GLY A 16 10.32 1.06 -10.95
N VAL A 17 10.34 0.60 -9.70
CA VAL A 17 9.16 0.05 -9.01
C VAL A 17 8.21 1.19 -8.65
N ASN A 18 6.94 1.09 -9.06
CA ASN A 18 5.90 2.04 -8.64
C ASN A 18 5.15 1.56 -7.39
N HIS A 19 4.78 0.27 -7.37
CA HIS A 19 4.09 -0.36 -6.25
C HIS A 19 4.22 -1.88 -6.28
N LEU A 20 3.95 -2.48 -5.12
CA LEU A 20 3.79 -3.92 -4.92
C LEU A 20 2.39 -4.18 -4.36
N ALA A 21 1.78 -5.27 -4.79
CA ALA A 21 0.46 -5.69 -4.33
C ALA A 21 0.53 -7.09 -3.71
N PHE A 22 -0.14 -7.26 -2.57
CA PHE A 22 -0.24 -8.52 -1.84
C PHE A 22 -1.71 -8.96 -1.81
N GLY A 23 -1.96 -10.19 -2.27
CA GLY A 23 -3.28 -10.80 -2.21
C GLY A 23 -3.55 -11.39 -0.83
N VAL A 24 -4.73 -11.13 -0.29
CA VAL A 24 -5.30 -11.82 0.88
C VAL A 24 -6.61 -12.49 0.49
N THR A 25 -7.04 -13.46 1.28
CA THR A 25 -8.20 -14.28 0.93
C THR A 25 -9.48 -13.43 0.97
N THR A 26 -9.76 -12.79 2.10
CA THR A 26 -11.05 -12.13 2.35
C THR A 26 -10.93 -10.62 2.53
N PRO A 27 -12.02 -9.86 2.32
CA PRO A 27 -12.09 -8.45 2.71
C PRO A 27 -11.76 -8.20 4.19
N HIS A 28 -12.12 -9.14 5.06
CA HIS A 28 -11.84 -9.04 6.50
C HIS A 28 -10.34 -9.03 6.78
N ASP A 29 -9.55 -9.80 6.04
CA ASP A 29 -8.08 -9.81 6.17
C ASP A 29 -7.48 -8.44 5.83
N VAL A 30 -8.06 -7.73 4.85
CA VAL A 30 -7.65 -6.36 4.50
C VAL A 30 -7.92 -5.40 5.66
N ASP A 31 -9.10 -5.49 6.28
CA ASP A 31 -9.46 -4.64 7.44
C ASP A 31 -8.56 -4.92 8.64
N CYS A 32 -8.25 -6.19 8.93
CA CYS A 32 -7.32 -6.57 10.00
C CYS A 32 -5.93 -5.95 9.78
N ILE A 33 -5.40 -6.02 8.56
CA ILE A 33 -4.11 -5.42 8.22
C ILE A 33 -4.17 -3.90 8.33
N ARG A 34 -5.24 -3.27 7.84
CA ARG A 34 -5.45 -1.82 7.97
C ARG A 34 -5.41 -1.37 9.43
N GLN A 35 -6.10 -2.09 10.31
CA GLN A 35 -6.12 -1.78 11.73
C GLN A 35 -4.74 -1.95 12.37
N ALA A 36 -4.02 -3.03 12.02
CA ALA A 36 -2.67 -3.28 12.53
C ALA A 36 -1.65 -2.21 12.10
N LEU A 37 -1.83 -1.63 10.91
CA LEU A 37 -0.96 -0.59 10.37
C LEU A 37 -1.38 0.84 10.77
N SER A 38 -2.53 1.00 11.43
CA SER A 38 -3.06 2.31 11.81
C SER A 38 -2.07 3.07 12.69
N GLY A 39 -1.67 4.27 12.25
CA GLY A 39 -0.71 5.12 12.95
C GLY A 39 0.77 4.78 12.70
N PHE A 40 1.07 3.72 11.93
CA PHE A 40 2.44 3.35 11.55
C PHE A 40 2.80 3.73 10.12
N VAL A 41 1.79 3.86 9.25
CA VAL A 41 1.97 4.11 7.81
C VAL A 41 1.04 5.22 7.35
N ASP A 42 1.40 5.87 6.23
CA ASP A 42 0.55 6.85 5.56
C ASP A 42 -0.46 6.11 4.67
N GLU A 43 -1.71 6.02 5.11
CA GLU A 43 -2.81 5.48 4.30
C GLU A 43 -3.11 6.41 3.11
N LEU A 44 -3.17 5.83 1.91
CA LEU A 44 -3.47 6.54 0.67
C LEU A 44 -4.94 6.35 0.30
N TYR A 45 -5.61 7.45 -0.05
CA TYR A 45 -7.02 7.44 -0.49
C TYR A 45 -8.00 6.88 0.56
N ALA A 46 -7.75 7.16 1.84
CA ALA A 46 -8.57 6.68 2.96
C ALA A 46 -10.06 7.06 2.84
N ASP A 47 -10.35 8.19 2.19
CA ASP A 47 -11.69 8.69 1.88
C ASP A 47 -12.42 7.84 0.82
N ALA A 48 -11.67 7.11 0.00
CA ALA A 48 -12.20 6.22 -1.03
C ALA A 48 -12.16 4.74 -0.61
N TYR A 49 -11.74 4.41 0.61
CA TYR A 49 -11.78 3.04 1.13
C TYR A 49 -13.22 2.53 1.27
N PRO A 50 -13.53 1.26 0.92
CA PRO A 50 -12.64 0.18 0.47
C PRO A 50 -12.38 0.10 -1.04
N HIS A 51 -12.76 1.11 -1.82
CA HIS A 51 -12.76 1.08 -3.28
C HIS A 51 -12.09 2.32 -3.89
N ALA A 52 -10.77 2.44 -3.77
CA ALA A 52 -10.06 3.58 -4.30
C ALA A 52 -9.88 3.57 -5.83
N LYS A 53 -9.79 2.37 -6.46
CA LYS A 53 -9.47 2.28 -7.91
C LYS A 53 -10.14 1.16 -8.72
N ARG A 54 -10.53 0.05 -8.09
CA ARG A 54 -11.13 -1.12 -8.76
C ARG A 54 -12.50 -1.40 -8.16
N THR A 55 -13.54 -1.25 -8.97
CA THR A 55 -14.92 -1.58 -8.60
C THR A 55 -15.03 -3.09 -8.35
N GLY A 56 -15.52 -3.50 -7.17
CA GLY A 56 -15.79 -4.91 -6.85
C GLY A 56 -14.70 -5.64 -6.05
N CYS A 57 -13.60 -4.98 -5.66
CA CYS A 57 -12.61 -5.57 -4.75
C CYS A 57 -12.27 -4.61 -3.61
N VAL A 58 -12.24 -5.12 -2.38
CA VAL A 58 -11.73 -4.40 -1.21
C VAL A 58 -10.21 -4.35 -1.27
N HIS A 59 -9.64 -3.15 -1.20
CA HIS A 59 -8.19 -2.97 -1.19
C HIS A 59 -7.76 -1.77 -0.35
N LEU A 60 -6.63 -1.92 0.32
CA LEU A 60 -5.94 -0.91 1.11
C LEU A 60 -4.70 -0.44 0.34
N LEU A 61 -4.50 0.87 0.23
CA LEU A 61 -3.27 1.47 -0.29
C LEU A 61 -2.58 2.28 0.80
N PHE A 62 -1.26 2.16 0.91
CA PHE A 62 -0.46 2.95 1.87
C PHE A 62 0.98 3.12 1.38
N GLU A 63 1.75 3.98 2.05
CA GLU A 63 3.19 4.13 1.84
C GLU A 63 3.97 3.49 2.99
N ASP A 64 5.04 2.76 2.66
CA ASP A 64 6.05 2.36 3.63
C ASP A 64 6.98 3.55 3.98
N PRO A 65 7.90 3.41 4.95
CA PRO A 65 8.84 4.47 5.30
C PRO A 65 9.72 4.98 4.15
N ASP A 66 9.94 4.15 3.12
CA ASP A 66 10.70 4.48 1.91
C ASP A 66 9.81 5.06 0.78
N ARG A 67 8.53 5.29 1.05
CA ARG A 67 7.52 5.86 0.14
C ARG A 67 7.19 4.97 -1.07
N ILE A 68 7.47 3.67 -0.96
CA ILE A 68 6.98 2.65 -1.88
C ILE A 68 5.48 2.52 -1.63
N LYS A 69 4.69 2.62 -2.70
CA LYS A 69 3.24 2.40 -2.61
C LYS A 69 3.01 0.89 -2.46
N LEU A 70 2.33 0.49 -1.40
CA LEU A 70 1.92 -0.88 -1.16
C LEU A 70 0.40 -1.00 -1.28
N GLU A 71 -0.07 -2.12 -1.82
CA GLU A 71 -1.48 -2.48 -1.93
C GLU A 71 -1.73 -3.83 -1.26
N VAL A 72 -2.77 -3.92 -0.44
CA VAL A 72 -3.32 -5.20 0.04
C VAL A 72 -4.70 -5.35 -0.55
N VAL A 73 -4.96 -6.45 -1.24
CA VAL A 73 -6.20 -6.68 -2.00
C VAL A 73 -6.83 -8.01 -1.63
N ALA A 74 -8.14 -8.01 -1.36
CA ALA A 74 -8.93 -9.22 -1.23
C ALA A 74 -9.12 -9.90 -2.60
N LEU A 75 -8.83 -11.20 -2.67
CA LEU A 75 -9.03 -12.02 -3.86
C LEU A 75 -10.49 -12.47 -4.00
N GLU A 76 -11.20 -12.59 -2.88
CA GLU A 76 -12.64 -12.84 -2.82
C GLU A 76 -13.42 -11.52 -2.75
N SER A 77 -14.63 -11.54 -3.33
CA SER A 77 -15.57 -10.40 -3.38
C SER A 77 -16.71 -10.57 -2.40
#